data_AF-A0A1F9BYQ3-F1
#
_entry.id   AF-A0A1F9BYQ3-F1
#
_cell.length_a   1.000
_cell.length_b   1.000
_cell.length_c   1.000
_cell.angle_alpha   90.00
_cell.angle_beta   90.00
_cell.angle_gamma   90.00
#
_symmetry.space_group_name_H-M   'P 1'
#
loop_
_entity.id
_entity.type
_entity.pdbx_description
1 polymer ?
#
loop_
_entity_poly.entity_id
_entity_poly.type
_entity_poly.pdbx_seq_one_letter_code
_entity_poly.pdbx_strand_id
1 'polypeptide(L)' 'MDIGNLTLTKLVADLKLAAAKCPKCEGSRETVFTARGRDNIVNCLECEPIYNILEHLEAAMKLLKEI' A
#
# COMPACT_ATOMS: atom_id res chain seq x y z
N MET A 1 16.08 2.75 -12.37
CA MET A 1 16.22 1.98 -11.11
C MET A 1 16.35 0.52 -11.53
N ASP A 2 17.49 -0.12 -11.26
CA ASP A 2 17.74 -1.52 -11.63
C ASP A 2 16.90 -2.47 -10.78
N ILE A 3 15.89 -3.10 -11.40
CA ILE A 3 14.97 -4.03 -10.74
C ILE A 3 15.71 -5.27 -10.22
N GLY A 4 16.81 -5.66 -10.88
CA GLY A 4 17.58 -6.86 -10.56
C GLY A 4 18.30 -6.85 -9.20
N ASN A 5 18.39 -5.70 -8.52
CA ASN A 5 19.11 -5.53 -7.26
C ASN A 5 18.20 -5.15 -6.07
N LEU A 6 16.88 -5.16 -6.24
CA LEU A 6 15.94 -4.90 -5.16
C LEU A 6 15.72 -6.15 -4.31
N THR A 7 16.17 -6.10 -3.06
CA THR A 7 15.70 -7.05 -2.05
C THR A 7 14.22 -6.81 -1.81
N LEU A 8 13.46 -7.89 -1.59
CA LEU A 8 12.01 -7.83 -1.36
C LEU A 8 11.65 -6.84 -0.23
N THR A 9 12.49 -6.78 0.81
CA THR A 9 12.38 -5.85 1.93
C THR A 9 12.51 -4.38 1.51
N LYS A 10 13.44 -4.09 0.58
CA LYS A 10 13.66 -2.73 0.06
C LYS A 10 12.51 -2.32 -0.86
N LEU A 11 12.02 -3.24 -1.69
CA LEU A 11 10.84 -3.01 -2.53
C LEU A 11 9.61 -2.63 -1.69
N VAL A 12 9.36 -3.34 -0.60
CA VAL A 12 8.25 -3.02 0.32
C VAL A 12 8.46 -1.66 1.00
N ALA A 13 9.69 -1.32 1.40
CA ALA A 13 9.99 -0.02 1.97
C ALA A 13 9.75 1.13 0.96
N ASP A 14 10.18 0.96 -0.29
CA ASP A 14 10.00 1.94 -1.36
C ASP A 14 8.52 2.11 -1.72
N LEU A 15 7.74 1.02 -1.76
CA LEU A 15 6.29 1.06 -1.98
C LEU A 15 5.54 1.75 -0.83
N LYS A 16 5.95 1.53 0.42
CA LYS A 16 5.40 2.26 1.58
C LYS A 16 5.66 3.75 1.49
N LEU A 17 6.88 4.12 1.09
CA LEU A 17 7.24 5.52 0.88
C LEU A 17 6.44 6.14 -0.26
N ALA A 18 6.24 5.40 -1.36
CA ALA A 18 5.42 5.84 -2.50
C ALA A 18 3.95 6.01 -2.12
N ALA A 19 3.40 5.12 -1.29
CA ALA A 19 2.04 5.25 -0.77
C ALA A 19 1.89 6.48 0.14
N ALA A 20 2.85 6.71 1.05
CA ALA A 20 2.86 7.88 1.94
C ALA A 20 3.06 9.20 1.19
N LYS A 21 3.83 9.20 0.10
CA LYS A 21 4.08 10.38 -0.75
C LYS A 21 3.21 10.42 -1.99
N CYS A 22 2.09 9.71 -1.99
CA CYS A 22 1.25 9.60 -3.17
C CYS A 22 0.84 11.01 -3.63
N PRO A 23 1.24 11.46 -4.83
CA PRO A 23 1.25 12.88 -5.19
C PRO A 23 -0.14 13.51 -5.28
N LYS A 24 -1.20 12.67 -5.35
CA LYS A 24 -2.57 13.14 -5.40
C LYS A 24 -3.17 13.44 -4.01
N CYS A 25 -2.63 12.84 -2.96
CA CYS A 25 -3.28 12.88 -1.64
C CYS A 25 -2.30 12.95 -0.46
N GLU A 26 -0.99 12.88 -0.70
CA GLU A 26 0.06 12.96 0.32
C GLU A 26 -0.15 11.99 1.50
N GLY A 27 -0.73 10.81 1.21
CA GLY A 27 -1.05 9.82 2.23
C GLY A 27 -2.29 10.16 3.08
N SER A 28 -3.12 11.10 2.63
CA SER A 28 -4.38 11.45 3.28
C SER A 28 -5.37 10.28 3.29
N ARG A 29 -6.27 10.33 4.26
CA ARG A 29 -7.38 9.38 4.41
C ARG A 29 -8.66 10.07 3.97
N GLU A 30 -9.49 9.35 3.22
CA GLU A 30 -10.73 9.84 2.65
C GLU A 30 -11.91 9.09 3.26
N THR A 31 -13.00 9.82 3.50
CA THR A 31 -14.28 9.24 3.91
C THR A 31 -15.04 8.80 2.66
N VAL A 32 -15.23 7.49 2.51
CA VAL A 32 -16.02 6.92 1.42
C VAL A 32 -17.36 6.47 1.97
N PHE A 33 -18.42 7.00 1.36
CA PHE A 33 -19.79 6.57 1.65
C PHE A 33 -20.04 5.20 1.04
N THR A 34 -20.14 4.18 1.89
CA THR A 34 -20.53 2.85 1.43
C THR A 34 -22.03 2.80 1.15
N ALA A 35 -22.47 1.98 0.20
CA ALA A 35 -23.90 1.80 -0.15
C ALA A 35 -24.79 1.35 1.04
N ARG A 36 -24.18 0.98 2.18
CA ARG A 36 -24.86 0.62 3.43
C ARG A 36 -24.94 1.79 4.44
N GLY A 37 -24.63 3.02 4.01
CA GLY A 37 -24.74 4.23 4.83
C GLY A 37 -23.69 4.37 5.94
N ARG A 38 -22.58 3.62 5.85
CA ARG A 38 -21.45 3.75 6.79
C ARG A 38 -20.34 4.56 6.14
N ASP A 39 -19.88 5.59 6.86
CA ASP A 39 -18.66 6.32 6.55
C ASP A 39 -17.46 5.44 6.90
N ASN A 40 -16.75 5.00 5.88
CA ASN A 40 -15.46 4.32 6.07
C ASN A 40 -14.34 5.31 5.78
N ILE A 41 -13.41 5.45 6.74
CA ILE A 41 -12.19 6.22 6.55
C ILE A 41 -11.14 5.29 5.95
N VAL A 42 -10.99 5.35 4.63
CA VAL A 42 -10.04 4.54 3.86
C VAL A 42 -8.82 5.39 3.49
N ASN A 43 -7.74 4.74 3.07
CA ASN A 43 -6.63 5.47 2.43
C ASN A 43 -7.12 6.05 1.11
N CYS A 44 -6.50 7.15 0.67
CA CYS A 44 -6.85 7.78 -0.60
C CYS A 44 -7.04 6.76 -1.72
N LEU A 45 -8.20 6.83 -2.39
CA LEU A 45 -8.61 5.84 -3.39
C LEU A 45 -7.63 5.78 -4.57
N GLU A 46 -7.04 6.91 -4.94
CA GLU A 46 -6.03 7.00 -6.00
C GLU A 46 -4.75 6.20 -5.68
N CYS A 47 -4.48 5.95 -4.41
CA CYS A 47 -3.30 5.21 -3.94
C CYS A 47 -3.67 3.79 -3.48
N GLU A 48 -4.97 3.43 -3.51
CA GLU A 48 -5.49 2.10 -3.16
C GLU A 48 -4.75 0.96 -3.88
N PRO A 49 -4.41 1.05 -5.18
CA PRO A 49 -3.65 -0.01 -5.85
C PRO A 49 -2.28 -0.28 -5.20
N ILE A 50 -1.61 0.76 -4.68
CA ILE A 50 -0.31 0.63 -4.01
C ILE A 50 -0.50 -0.09 -2.67
N TYR A 51 -1.51 0.30 -1.90
CA TYR A 51 -1.83 -0.35 -0.62
C TYR A 51 -2.22 -1.81 -0.79
N ASN A 52 -2.99 -2.13 -1.83
CA ASN A 52 -3.40 -3.50 -2.13
C ASN A 52 -2.20 -4.40 -2.50
N ILE A 53 -1.27 -3.88 -3.32
CA ILE A 53 -0.02 -4.59 -3.65
C ILE A 53 0.85 -4.78 -2.40
N LEU A 54 0.95 -3.75 -1.55
CA LEU A 54 1.69 -3.83 -0.29
C LEU A 54 1.13 -4.92 0.63
N GLU A 55 -0.18 -5.02 0.78
CA GLU A 55 -0.83 -6.04 1.62
C GLU A 55 -0.46 -7.46 1.16
N HIS A 56 -0.55 -7.74 -0.14
CA HIS A 56 -0.17 -9.04 -0.69
C HIS A 56 1.32 -9.34 -0.53
N LEU A 57 2.19 -8.34 -0.74
CA LEU A 57 3.64 -8.49 -0.58
C LEU A 57 4.02 -8.75 0.88
N GLU A 58 3.39 -8.06 1.83
CA GLU A 58 3.62 -8.27 3.26
C GLU A 58 3.18 -9.66 3.71
N ALA A 59 2.04 -10.14 3.20
CA ALA A 59 1.57 -11.50 3.47
C ALA A 59 2.56 -12.55 2.92
N ALA A 60 3.04 -12.37 1.68
CA ALA A 60 4.03 -13.26 1.08
C ALA A 60 5.37 -13.23 1.84
N MET A 61 5.82 -12.05 2.27
CA MET A 61 7.02 -11.90 3.10
C MET A 61 6.90 -12.60 4.45
N LYS A 62 5.71 -12.55 5.06
CA LYS A 62 5.46 -13.22 6.33
C LYS A 62 5.56 -14.74 6.18
N LEU A 63 4.96 -15.29 5.12
CA LEU A 63 5.08 -16.72 4.80
C LEU A 63 6.53 -17.14 4.59
N LEU A 64 7.32 -16.36 3.85
CA LEU A 64 8.74 -16.66 3.62
C LEU A 64 9.61 -16.56 4.89
N LYS A 65 9.16 -15.86 5.94
CA LYS A 65 9.86 -15.80 7.24
C LYS A 65 9.47 -16.94 8.18
N GLU A 66 8.34 -17.58 7.93
CA GLU A 66 7.82 -18.69 8.73
C GLU A 66 8.29 -20.07 8.21
N ILE A 67 8.96 -20.09 7.05
CA ILE A 67 9.63 -21.25 6.44
C ILE A 67 11.13 -21.19 6.75
#